data_AF-A0A101HU59-F1
#
_entry.id   AF-A0A101HU59-F1
#
_cell.length_a   1.000
_cell.length_b   1.000
_cell.length_c   1.000
_cell.angle_alpha   90.00
_cell.angle_beta   90.00
_cell.angle_gamma   90.00
#
_symmetry.space_group_name_H-M   'P 1'
#
loop_
_entity.id
_entity.type
_entity.pdbx_description
1 polymer ?
#
loop_
_entity_poly.entity_id
_entity_poly.type
_entity_poly.pdbx_seq_one_letter_code
_entity_poly.pdbx_strand_id
1 'polypeptide(L)'
;LEFKQIDIEMSFVSRDEILALVEEIIIEVVEKVLDKKISRKPFPKISYQEAREKYQTDKPDLRKDSSDSQELAFAWIIDFPLFEKTETRQINPMHHPFTSPNPEDLDKLTTEPLAVRSWQYDLVLNGQEIAGGSIRITDPVVQKQVFKVLGHKDKEIEDRFGHLLEAFTYGVPPHGGIAFGFDRLAAILSGEDSIREVIAFPVNSSGRTSVMTAPSGVSSSQLKELGLEIIDEDAD
;
A
#
# COMPACT_ATOMS: atom_id res chain seq x y z
N LEU A 1 -3.58 14.71 -6.23
CA LEU A 1 -4.26 13.78 -7.16
C LEU A 1 -5.14 12.89 -6.32
N GLU A 2 -6.45 12.91 -6.55
CA GLU A 2 -7.38 12.00 -5.88
C GLU A 2 -7.41 10.65 -6.60
N PHE A 3 -7.59 9.58 -5.84
CA PHE A 3 -7.77 8.22 -6.36
C PHE A 3 -8.69 7.45 -5.42
N LYS A 4 -9.23 6.33 -5.87
CA LYS A 4 -10.23 5.53 -5.18
C LYS A 4 -9.62 4.22 -4.75
N GLN A 5 -9.94 3.82 -3.52
CA GLN A 5 -9.54 2.53 -2.97
C GLN A 5 -10.74 1.77 -2.44
N ILE A 6 -10.67 0.45 -2.51
CA ILE A 6 -11.48 -0.43 -1.67
C ILE A 6 -10.59 -0.75 -0.48
N ASP A 7 -10.96 -0.26 0.70
CA ASP A 7 -10.20 -0.42 1.94
C ASP A 7 -10.90 -1.43 2.85
N ILE A 8 -10.16 -2.45 3.29
CA ILE A 8 -10.67 -3.54 4.12
C ILE A 8 -9.75 -3.70 5.32
N GLU A 9 -10.31 -3.63 6.52
CA GLU A 9 -9.60 -3.94 7.77
C GLU A 9 -10.42 -4.96 8.56
N MET A 10 -9.75 -5.93 9.16
CA MET A 10 -10.34 -7.08 9.84
C MET A 10 -9.67 -7.30 11.20
N SER A 11 -10.43 -7.77 12.19
CA SER A 11 -9.93 -8.11 13.53
C SER A 11 -9.93 -9.62 13.77
N PHE A 12 -9.04 -10.09 14.65
CA PHE A 12 -8.85 -11.49 15.03
C PHE A 12 -8.60 -12.42 13.83
N VAL A 13 -7.72 -11.96 12.95
CA VAL A 13 -7.49 -12.53 11.63
C VAL A 13 -6.00 -12.77 11.40
N SER A 14 -5.68 -13.88 10.75
CA SER A 14 -4.32 -14.20 10.28
C SER A 14 -4.08 -13.63 8.87
N ARG A 15 -2.81 -13.50 8.50
CA ARG A 15 -2.42 -13.11 7.12
C ARG A 15 -3.13 -14.00 6.08
N ASP A 16 -3.11 -15.31 6.26
CA ASP A 16 -3.65 -16.23 5.26
C ASP A 16 -5.18 -16.15 5.12
N GLU A 17 -5.91 -15.77 6.18
CA GLU A 17 -7.35 -15.52 6.11
C GLU A 17 -7.69 -14.26 5.32
N ILE A 18 -6.90 -13.17 5.44
CA ILE A 18 -7.07 -11.97 4.61
C ILE A 18 -6.81 -12.30 3.15
N LEU A 19 -5.70 -12.99 2.86
CA LEU A 19 -5.34 -13.40 1.50
C LEU A 19 -6.44 -14.27 0.86
N ALA A 20 -6.98 -15.23 1.62
CA ALA A 20 -8.06 -16.10 1.15
C ALA A 20 -9.36 -15.33 0.86
N LEU A 21 -9.75 -14.41 1.75
CA LEU A 21 -10.94 -13.57 1.55
C LEU A 21 -10.81 -12.72 0.28
N VAL A 22 -9.66 -12.06 0.11
CA VAL A 22 -9.38 -11.21 -1.05
C VAL A 22 -9.42 -12.03 -2.34
N GLU A 23 -8.80 -13.20 -2.32
CA GLU A 23 -8.77 -14.11 -3.47
C GLU A 23 -10.18 -14.57 -3.84
N GLU A 24 -11.03 -14.91 -2.86
CA GLU A 24 -12.44 -15.24 -3.09
C GLU A 24 -13.21 -14.07 -3.73
N ILE A 25 -13.07 -12.85 -3.18
CA ILE A 25 -13.70 -11.64 -3.72
C ILE A 25 -13.29 -11.42 -5.17
N ILE A 26 -12.00 -11.50 -5.49
CA ILE A 26 -11.51 -11.28 -6.86
C ILE A 26 -11.99 -12.36 -7.80
N ILE A 27 -11.91 -13.63 -7.40
CA ILE A 27 -12.39 -14.74 -8.22
C ILE A 27 -13.86 -14.54 -8.57
N GLU A 28 -14.67 -14.19 -7.57
CA GLU A 28 -16.10 -13.95 -7.74
C GLU A 28 -16.38 -12.77 -8.67
N VAL A 29 -15.67 -11.64 -8.48
CA VAL A 29 -15.81 -10.46 -9.35
C VAL A 29 -15.42 -10.81 -10.79
N VAL A 30 -14.28 -11.47 -10.97
CA VAL A 30 -13.84 -11.88 -12.31
C VAL A 30 -14.87 -12.81 -12.93
N GLU A 31 -15.29 -13.90 -12.28
CA GLU A 31 -16.16 -14.90 -12.91
C GLU A 31 -17.61 -14.44 -13.13
N LYS A 32 -18.13 -13.54 -12.29
CA LYS A 32 -19.52 -13.08 -12.40
C LYS A 32 -19.70 -11.80 -13.18
N VAL A 33 -18.69 -10.94 -13.19
CA VAL A 33 -18.79 -9.60 -13.79
C VAL A 33 -17.96 -9.52 -15.07
N LEU A 34 -16.88 -10.29 -15.20
CA LEU A 34 -15.93 -10.17 -16.28
C LEU A 34 -15.88 -11.47 -17.11
N ASP A 35 -15.92 -11.37 -18.42
CA ASP A 35 -15.70 -12.54 -19.29
C ASP A 35 -14.19 -12.79 -19.51
N LYS A 36 -13.42 -12.86 -18.41
CA LYS A 36 -11.95 -13.00 -18.42
C LYS A 36 -11.48 -14.28 -17.73
N LYS A 37 -10.30 -14.76 -18.11
CA LYS A 37 -9.74 -16.02 -17.63
C LYS A 37 -8.65 -15.81 -16.57
N ILE A 38 -8.86 -16.38 -15.39
CA ILE A 38 -7.81 -16.47 -14.36
C ILE A 38 -6.82 -17.58 -14.71
N SER A 39 -5.51 -17.28 -14.74
CA SER A 39 -4.47 -18.24 -15.13
C SER A 39 -4.32 -19.42 -14.16
N ARG A 40 -4.41 -19.16 -12.86
CA ARG A 40 -4.16 -20.14 -11.81
C ARG A 40 -4.97 -19.83 -10.55
N LYS A 41 -5.55 -20.87 -9.96
CA LYS A 41 -6.19 -20.86 -8.63
C LYS A 41 -5.64 -22.06 -7.81
N PRO A 42 -5.37 -21.92 -6.50
CA PRO A 42 -5.29 -20.64 -5.80
C PRO A 42 -4.17 -19.76 -6.36
N PHE A 43 -4.21 -18.45 -6.07
CA PHE A 43 -3.18 -17.52 -6.53
C PHE A 43 -1.82 -17.94 -5.98
N PRO A 44 -0.76 -17.99 -6.82
CA PRO A 44 0.58 -18.34 -6.36
C PRO A 44 1.05 -17.34 -5.31
N LYS A 45 1.63 -17.86 -4.22
CA LYS A 45 2.35 -17.06 -3.22
C LYS A 45 3.84 -17.17 -3.50
N ILE A 46 4.51 -16.03 -3.68
CA ILE A 46 5.93 -15.91 -4.01
C ILE A 46 6.55 -15.00 -2.94
N SER A 47 7.64 -15.42 -2.31
CA SER A 47 8.33 -14.52 -1.37
C SER A 47 8.96 -13.36 -2.13
N TYR A 48 9.10 -12.19 -1.51
CA TYR A 48 9.79 -11.05 -2.10
C TYR A 48 11.20 -11.45 -2.58
N GLN A 49 11.91 -12.25 -1.79
CA GLN A 49 13.22 -12.78 -2.17
C GLN A 49 13.15 -13.62 -3.46
N GLU A 50 12.24 -14.59 -3.55
CA GLU A 50 12.07 -15.40 -4.76
C GLU A 50 11.67 -14.52 -5.96
N ALA A 51 10.78 -13.54 -5.75
CA ALA A 51 10.34 -12.61 -6.78
C ALA A 51 11.53 -11.84 -7.37
N ARG A 52 12.38 -11.28 -6.50
CA ARG A 52 13.60 -10.54 -6.88
C ARG A 52 14.64 -11.43 -7.56
N GLU A 53 14.86 -12.65 -7.07
CA GLU A 53 15.87 -13.56 -7.61
C GLU A 53 15.47 -14.12 -8.99
N LYS A 54 14.21 -14.54 -9.13
CA LYS A 54 13.72 -15.24 -10.32
C LYS A 54 13.17 -14.31 -11.39
N TYR A 55 12.47 -13.26 -10.99
CA TYR A 55 11.77 -12.35 -11.91
C TYR A 55 12.40 -10.96 -11.98
N GLN A 56 13.39 -10.66 -11.13
CA GLN A 56 14.08 -9.35 -11.06
C GLN A 56 13.13 -8.17 -10.74
N THR A 57 11.94 -8.48 -10.23
CA THR A 57 10.89 -7.53 -9.86
C THR A 57 10.08 -8.12 -8.70
N ASP A 58 9.53 -7.27 -7.85
CA ASP A 58 8.52 -7.64 -6.86
C ASP A 58 7.12 -7.76 -7.46
N LYS A 59 6.90 -7.30 -8.68
CA LYS A 59 5.63 -7.39 -9.41
C LYS A 59 5.76 -8.23 -10.69
N PRO A 60 5.91 -9.56 -10.58
CA PRO A 60 6.12 -10.41 -11.74
C PRO A 60 4.86 -10.48 -12.61
N ASP A 61 5.05 -10.48 -13.93
CA ASP A 61 4.02 -10.90 -14.87
C ASP A 61 4.12 -12.41 -15.07
N LEU A 62 3.09 -13.14 -14.63
CA LEU A 62 3.04 -14.60 -14.67
C LEU A 62 2.24 -15.16 -15.85
N ARG A 63 1.80 -14.30 -16.78
CA ARG A 63 1.09 -14.74 -17.99
C ARG A 63 1.99 -15.60 -18.87
N LYS A 64 1.38 -16.50 -19.64
CA LYS A 64 2.12 -17.29 -20.65
C LYS A 64 2.44 -16.43 -21.87
N ASP A 65 1.49 -15.58 -22.23
CA ASP A 65 1.61 -14.60 -23.30
C ASP A 65 1.27 -13.22 -22.73
N SER A 66 2.27 -12.33 -22.66
CA SER A 66 2.08 -10.99 -22.14
C SER A 66 1.21 -10.09 -23.03
N SER A 67 0.90 -10.52 -24.25
CA SER A 67 -0.02 -9.84 -25.16
C SER A 67 -1.49 -10.27 -24.99
N ASP A 68 -1.76 -11.36 -24.27
CA ASP A 68 -3.14 -11.81 -24.01
C ASP A 68 -3.80 -10.92 -22.94
N SER A 69 -4.78 -10.12 -23.37
CA SER A 69 -5.57 -9.22 -22.51
C SER A 69 -6.73 -9.92 -21.81
N GLN A 70 -7.03 -11.18 -22.18
CA GLN A 70 -8.03 -12.02 -21.54
C GLN A 70 -7.45 -12.86 -20.40
N GLU A 71 -6.13 -13.08 -20.41
CA GLU A 71 -5.42 -13.77 -19.33
C GLU A 71 -5.15 -12.84 -18.14
N LEU A 72 -5.65 -13.23 -16.97
CA LEU A 72 -5.40 -12.56 -15.69
C LEU A 72 -4.52 -13.47 -14.81
N ALA A 73 -3.25 -13.12 -14.70
CA ALA A 73 -2.28 -13.82 -13.88
C ALA A 73 -2.03 -13.06 -12.57
N PHE A 74 -2.71 -13.50 -11.51
CA PHE A 74 -2.55 -12.98 -10.16
C PHE A 74 -1.37 -13.65 -9.44
N ALA A 75 -0.75 -12.93 -8.50
CA ALA A 75 0.22 -13.47 -7.57
C ALA A 75 0.23 -12.69 -6.25
N TRP A 76 0.36 -13.40 -5.14
CA TRP A 76 0.68 -12.83 -3.85
C TRP A 76 2.19 -12.73 -3.69
N ILE A 77 2.66 -11.56 -3.30
CA ILE A 77 4.05 -11.31 -2.95
C ILE A 77 4.07 -11.12 -1.44
N ILE A 78 4.87 -11.93 -0.75
CA ILE A 78 4.87 -11.99 0.72
C ILE A 78 6.29 -11.94 1.27
N ASP A 79 6.42 -11.84 2.59
CA ASP A 79 7.71 -11.89 3.29
C ASP A 79 8.68 -10.79 2.84
N PHE A 80 8.14 -9.59 2.57
CA PHE A 80 8.92 -8.39 2.31
C PHE A 80 9.82 -8.06 3.51
N PRO A 81 11.03 -7.49 3.29
CA PRO A 81 11.77 -6.82 4.35
C PRO A 81 10.90 -5.80 5.07
N LEU A 82 11.03 -5.71 6.40
CA LEU A 82 10.33 -4.67 7.18
C LEU A 82 10.94 -3.29 6.91
N PHE A 83 12.25 -3.26 6.71
CA PHE A 83 13.02 -2.05 6.49
C PHE A 83 13.81 -2.14 5.20
N GLU A 84 14.04 -0.97 4.60
CA GLU A 84 14.97 -0.78 3.52
C GLU A 84 16.03 0.25 3.90
N LYS A 85 17.15 0.26 3.17
CA LYS A 85 18.23 1.21 3.37
C LYS A 85 18.44 2.02 2.10
N THR A 86 18.36 3.34 2.23
CA THR A 86 18.65 4.26 1.12
C THR A 86 20.14 4.53 1.02
N GLU A 87 20.57 5.08 -0.13
CA GLU A 87 21.97 5.49 -0.37
C GLU A 87 22.49 6.49 0.68
N THR A 88 21.60 7.27 1.30
CA THR A 88 21.90 8.23 2.37
C THR A 88 22.11 7.57 3.76
N ARG A 89 22.17 6.23 3.82
CA ARG A 89 22.37 5.38 5.02
C ARG A 89 21.24 5.36 6.05
N GLN A 90 20.15 6.08 5.83
CA GLN A 90 18.98 6.03 6.73
C GLN A 90 18.20 4.73 6.49
N ILE A 91 17.79 4.10 7.59
CA ILE A 91 16.85 2.98 7.57
C ILE A 91 15.46 3.58 7.43
N ASN A 92 14.73 3.19 6.39
CA ASN A 92 13.35 3.59 6.15
C ASN A 92 12.46 2.35 6.26
N PRO A 93 11.18 2.51 6.62
CA PRO A 93 10.26 1.39 6.54
C PRO A 93 10.05 1.08 5.05
N MET A 94 10.06 -0.20 4.68
CA MET A 94 9.76 -0.58 3.29
C MET A 94 8.29 -0.31 2.94
N HIS A 95 7.43 -0.33 3.96
CA HIS A 95 6.00 -0.06 3.87
C HIS A 95 5.58 0.91 4.98
N HIS A 96 4.33 0.82 5.45
CA HIS A 96 3.85 1.65 6.54
C HIS A 96 4.54 1.28 7.88
N PRO A 97 4.92 2.24 8.75
CA PRO A 97 5.65 1.95 10.00
C PRO A 97 4.85 1.18 11.06
N PHE A 98 3.58 0.88 10.80
CA PHE A 98 2.71 0.07 11.66
C PHE A 98 2.57 -1.37 11.16
N THR A 99 3.24 -1.73 10.08
CA THR A 99 3.31 -3.11 9.59
C THR A 99 4.03 -3.98 10.61
N SER A 100 3.42 -5.11 10.96
CA SER A 100 3.98 -6.06 11.91
C SER A 100 5.26 -6.70 11.36
N PRO A 101 6.34 -6.79 12.16
CA PRO A 101 7.41 -7.73 11.87
C PRO A 101 6.85 -9.16 11.84
N ASN A 102 7.53 -10.03 11.11
CA ASN A 102 7.31 -11.47 11.21
C ASN A 102 7.67 -11.91 12.64
N PRO A 103 6.77 -12.60 13.37
CA PRO A 103 7.02 -13.06 14.73
C PRO A 103 8.30 -13.91 14.88
N GLU A 104 8.69 -14.63 13.84
CA GLU A 104 9.91 -15.45 13.82
C GLU A 104 11.21 -14.63 13.78
N ASP A 105 11.14 -13.35 13.42
CA ASP A 105 12.31 -12.46 13.28
C ASP A 105 12.34 -11.33 14.34
N LEU A 106 11.47 -11.41 15.36
CA LEU A 106 11.37 -10.38 16.41
C LEU A 106 12.66 -10.19 17.21
N ASP A 107 13.42 -11.27 17.42
CA ASP A 107 14.71 -11.27 18.10
C ASP A 107 15.77 -10.46 17.35
N LYS A 108 15.63 -10.33 16.03
CA LYS A 108 16.53 -9.58 15.15
C LYS A 108 16.19 -8.09 15.05
N LEU A 109 15.03 -7.67 15.57
CA LEU A 109 14.49 -6.33 15.33
C LEU A 109 15.47 -5.18 15.64
N THR A 110 16.23 -5.31 16.72
CA THR A 110 17.20 -4.29 17.14
C THR A 110 18.65 -4.61 16.76
N THR A 111 18.97 -5.87 16.49
CA THR A 111 20.35 -6.33 16.24
C THR A 111 20.66 -6.38 14.75
N GLU A 112 19.74 -6.91 13.95
CA GLU A 112 19.87 -7.11 12.50
C GLU A 112 18.58 -6.66 11.78
N PRO A 113 18.19 -5.38 11.89
CA PRO A 113 16.88 -4.89 11.43
C PRO A 113 16.61 -5.17 9.95
N LEU A 114 17.64 -5.10 9.09
CA LEU A 114 17.50 -5.33 7.65
C LEU A 114 17.20 -6.79 7.27
N ALA A 115 17.37 -7.74 8.19
CA ALA A 115 17.04 -9.14 7.98
C ALA A 115 15.61 -9.49 8.45
N VAL A 116 14.90 -8.54 9.06
CA VAL A 116 13.56 -8.76 9.60
C VAL A 116 12.55 -8.76 8.45
N ARG A 117 11.85 -9.88 8.28
CA ARG A 117 10.70 -9.93 7.37
C ARG A 117 9.50 -9.25 8.00
N SER A 118 8.59 -8.78 7.18
CA SER A 118 7.32 -8.20 7.58
C SER A 118 6.16 -9.13 7.25
N TRP A 119 5.04 -8.95 7.95
CA TRP A 119 3.75 -9.51 7.57
C TRP A 119 2.98 -8.56 6.63
N GLN A 120 3.71 -7.96 5.68
CA GLN A 120 3.17 -7.29 4.51
C GLN A 120 2.90 -8.31 3.40
N TYR A 121 1.96 -7.98 2.54
CA TYR A 121 1.63 -8.72 1.34
C TYR A 121 1.09 -7.78 0.26
N ASP A 122 1.50 -8.04 -0.98
CA ASP A 122 1.00 -7.33 -2.16
C ASP A 122 0.31 -8.32 -3.09
N LEU A 123 -0.78 -7.88 -3.70
CA LEU A 123 -1.42 -8.57 -4.79
C LEU A 123 -1.01 -7.95 -6.11
N VAL A 124 -0.38 -8.77 -6.95
CA VAL A 124 0.07 -8.41 -8.28
C VAL A 124 -0.86 -9.04 -9.31
N LEU A 125 -1.17 -8.28 -10.36
CA LEU A 125 -1.91 -8.71 -11.54
C LEU A 125 -1.16 -8.27 -12.79
N ASN A 126 -0.77 -9.22 -13.65
CA ASN A 126 -0.16 -8.96 -14.96
C ASN A 126 1.05 -7.98 -14.87
N GLY A 127 1.88 -8.15 -13.85
CA GLY A 127 3.07 -7.33 -13.62
C GLY A 127 2.82 -5.96 -12.95
N GLN A 128 1.60 -5.71 -12.46
CA GLN A 128 1.26 -4.49 -11.73
C GLN A 128 0.74 -4.82 -10.33
N GLU A 129 1.20 -4.07 -9.32
CA GLU A 129 0.62 -4.08 -7.98
C GLU A 129 -0.78 -3.46 -8.03
N ILE A 130 -1.80 -4.22 -7.60
CA ILE A 130 -3.20 -3.79 -7.57
C ILE A 130 -3.76 -3.66 -6.15
N ALA A 131 -3.13 -4.29 -5.18
CA ALA A 131 -3.47 -4.13 -3.77
C ALA A 131 -2.25 -4.38 -2.88
N GLY A 132 -2.24 -3.76 -1.71
CA GLY A 132 -1.19 -3.93 -0.71
C GLY A 132 -1.79 -3.87 0.69
N GLY A 133 -1.22 -4.64 1.61
CA GLY A 133 -1.77 -4.82 2.94
C GLY A 133 -0.76 -5.38 3.94
N SER A 134 -1.11 -5.30 5.22
CA SER A 134 -0.31 -5.92 6.28
C SER A 134 -1.13 -6.28 7.50
N ILE A 135 -0.60 -7.22 8.27
CA ILE A 135 -0.95 -7.32 9.69
C ILE A 135 -0.34 -6.14 10.43
N ARG A 136 -1.10 -5.53 11.34
CA ARG A 136 -0.67 -4.35 12.10
C ARG A 136 -0.03 -4.73 13.41
N ILE A 137 0.91 -3.91 13.86
CA ILE A 137 1.46 -4.00 15.21
C ILE A 137 0.36 -3.63 16.21
N THR A 138 0.20 -4.47 17.23
CA THR A 138 -0.72 -4.22 18.36
C THR A 138 -0.01 -4.03 19.68
N ASP A 139 1.23 -4.52 19.79
CA ASP A 139 2.05 -4.35 20.99
C ASP A 139 2.77 -2.97 20.95
N PRO A 140 2.46 -2.05 21.89
CA PRO A 140 3.10 -0.74 21.94
C PRO A 140 4.61 -0.81 22.19
N VAL A 141 5.11 -1.89 22.81
CA VAL A 141 6.55 -2.11 23.02
C VAL A 141 7.24 -2.36 21.68
N VAL A 142 6.66 -3.25 20.86
CA VAL A 142 7.16 -3.55 19.51
C VAL A 142 7.08 -2.31 18.62
N GLN A 143 5.97 -1.57 18.66
CA GLN A 143 5.80 -0.34 17.86
C GLN A 143 6.86 0.71 18.22
N LYS A 144 7.16 0.88 19.52
CA LYS A 144 8.24 1.78 19.98
C LYS A 144 9.62 1.31 19.51
N GLN A 145 9.89 0.01 19.49
CA GLN A 145 11.15 -0.52 18.95
C GLN A 145 11.29 -0.24 17.44
N VAL A 146 10.23 -0.43 16.66
CA VAL A 146 10.21 -0.09 15.24
C VAL A 146 10.52 1.39 15.02
N PHE A 147 9.88 2.31 15.74
CA PHE A 147 10.17 3.73 15.61
C PHE A 147 11.62 4.09 16.00
N LYS A 148 12.20 3.42 17.00
CA LYS A 148 13.62 3.63 17.37
C LYS A 148 14.57 3.17 16.27
N VAL A 149 14.28 2.04 15.61
CA VAL A 149 15.07 1.56 14.45
C VAL A 149 15.00 2.57 13.30
N LEU A 150 13.85 3.22 13.11
CA LEU A 150 13.65 4.31 12.14
C LEU A 150 14.33 5.63 12.55
N GLY A 151 14.99 5.69 13.70
CA GLY A 151 15.76 6.86 14.15
C GLY A 151 14.98 7.88 14.97
N HIS A 152 13.71 7.61 15.31
CA HIS A 152 12.94 8.49 16.18
C HIS A 152 13.43 8.43 17.63
N LYS A 153 13.44 9.59 18.29
CA LYS A 153 13.75 9.71 19.73
C LYS A 153 12.47 9.56 20.54
N ASP A 154 12.58 9.13 21.80
CA ASP A 154 11.42 8.91 22.69
C ASP A 154 10.46 10.12 22.74
N LYS A 155 10.99 11.34 22.82
CA LYS A 155 10.17 12.56 22.82
C LYS A 155 9.40 12.77 21.51
N GLU A 156 10.03 12.51 20.37
CA GLU A 156 9.38 12.65 19.06
C GLU A 156 8.28 11.59 18.88
N ILE A 157 8.53 10.37 19.36
CA ILE A 157 7.54 9.29 19.34
C ILE A 157 6.31 9.69 20.16
N GLU A 158 6.50 10.27 21.34
CA GLU A 158 5.40 10.73 22.19
C GLU A 158 4.62 11.89 21.54
N ASP A 159 5.33 12.92 21.07
CA ASP A 159 4.71 14.12 20.48
C ASP A 159 3.89 13.79 19.22
N ARG A 160 4.34 12.82 18.41
CA ARG A 160 3.69 12.46 17.13
C ARG A 160 2.71 11.30 17.23
N PHE A 161 3.04 10.28 18.03
CA PHE A 161 2.35 8.99 18.05
C PHE A 161 1.87 8.58 19.45
N GLY A 162 2.07 9.40 20.48
CA GLY A 162 1.70 9.10 21.87
C GLY A 162 0.22 8.73 22.01
N HIS A 163 -0.67 9.49 21.39
CA HIS A 163 -2.11 9.22 21.40
C HIS A 163 -2.48 7.83 20.84
N LEU A 164 -1.77 7.36 19.80
CA LEU A 164 -2.00 6.06 19.19
C LEU A 164 -1.40 4.92 20.04
N LEU A 165 -0.21 5.15 20.59
CA LEU A 165 0.42 4.20 21.52
C LEU A 165 -0.37 4.06 22.81
N GLU A 166 -0.97 5.14 23.30
CA GLU A 166 -1.93 5.10 24.41
C GLU A 166 -3.15 4.27 24.03
N ALA A 167 -3.71 4.47 22.82
CA ALA A 167 -4.84 3.69 22.34
C ALA A 167 -4.57 2.17 22.37
N PHE A 168 -3.34 1.74 22.05
CA PHE A 168 -2.95 0.32 22.10
C PHE A 168 -3.06 -0.28 23.50
N THR A 169 -2.87 0.53 24.56
CA THR A 169 -2.97 0.08 25.95
C THR A 169 -4.39 -0.23 26.40
N TYR A 170 -5.42 0.28 25.70
CA TYR A 170 -6.83 -0.02 25.98
C TYR A 170 -7.29 -1.36 25.39
N GLY A 171 -6.40 -2.11 24.73
CA GLY A 171 -6.67 -3.46 24.22
C GLY A 171 -7.10 -3.48 22.75
N VAL A 172 -6.22 -3.06 21.86
CA VAL A 172 -6.43 -3.18 20.41
C VAL A 172 -6.33 -4.65 19.99
N PRO A 173 -7.34 -5.22 19.30
CA PRO A 173 -7.29 -6.61 18.88
C PRO A 173 -6.21 -6.83 17.81
N PRO A 174 -5.67 -8.06 17.67
CA PRO A 174 -4.91 -8.43 16.47
C PRO A 174 -5.72 -8.08 15.23
N HIS A 175 -5.16 -7.30 14.32
CA HIS A 175 -5.88 -6.81 13.15
C HIS A 175 -4.93 -6.64 11.97
N GLY A 176 -5.50 -6.61 10.79
CA GLY A 176 -4.80 -6.40 9.54
C GLY A 176 -5.78 -6.05 8.45
N GLY A 177 -5.24 -5.57 7.34
CA GLY A 177 -6.06 -5.09 6.24
C GLY A 177 -5.32 -5.01 4.94
N ILE A 178 -6.07 -4.65 3.91
CA ILE A 178 -5.60 -4.53 2.53
C ILE A 178 -6.41 -3.45 1.82
N ALA A 179 -5.73 -2.69 0.97
CA ALA A 179 -6.37 -1.69 0.13
C ALA A 179 -6.12 -2.00 -1.34
N PHE A 180 -7.19 -2.02 -2.14
CA PHE A 180 -7.10 -2.13 -3.59
C PHE A 180 -7.00 -0.75 -4.21
N GLY A 181 -6.09 -0.55 -5.17
CA GLY A 181 -6.16 0.60 -6.06
C GLY A 181 -7.31 0.41 -7.05
N PHE A 182 -8.52 0.87 -6.70
CA PHE A 182 -9.74 0.60 -7.47
C PHE A 182 -9.64 1.12 -8.91
N ASP A 183 -9.14 2.34 -9.09
CA ASP A 183 -8.97 2.92 -10.43
C ASP A 183 -7.99 2.09 -11.29
N ARG A 184 -6.90 1.59 -10.68
CA ARG A 184 -5.92 0.74 -11.38
C ARG A 184 -6.51 -0.63 -11.72
N LEU A 185 -7.23 -1.23 -10.78
CA LEU A 185 -7.93 -2.49 -11.00
C LEU A 185 -8.92 -2.34 -12.16
N ALA A 186 -9.76 -1.30 -12.15
CA ALA A 186 -10.71 -1.02 -13.22
C ALA A 186 -10.01 -0.82 -14.57
N ALA A 187 -8.91 -0.06 -14.63
CA ALA A 187 -8.16 0.15 -15.86
C ALA A 187 -7.60 -1.17 -16.45
N ILE A 188 -6.92 -1.98 -15.62
CA ILE A 188 -6.36 -3.26 -16.06
C ILE A 188 -7.46 -4.22 -16.53
N LEU A 189 -8.58 -4.28 -15.80
CA LEU A 189 -9.70 -5.15 -16.16
C LEU A 189 -10.39 -4.71 -17.45
N SER A 190 -10.47 -3.40 -17.73
CA SER A 190 -10.97 -2.86 -18.99
C SER A 190 -9.95 -2.93 -20.14
N GLY A 191 -8.68 -3.24 -19.86
CA GLY A 191 -7.61 -3.25 -20.86
C GLY A 191 -7.12 -1.86 -21.25
N GLU A 192 -7.27 -0.89 -20.34
CA GLU A 192 -6.86 0.50 -20.54
C GLU A 192 -5.45 0.75 -19.99
N ASP A 193 -4.64 1.50 -20.72
CA ASP A 193 -3.26 1.84 -20.33
C ASP A 193 -3.19 2.90 -19.23
N SER A 194 -4.32 3.56 -18.94
CA SER A 194 -4.39 4.72 -18.06
C SER A 194 -5.65 4.68 -17.21
N ILE A 195 -5.49 4.97 -15.91
CA ILE A 195 -6.63 5.12 -14.99
C ILE A 195 -7.57 6.27 -15.40
N ARG A 196 -7.13 7.18 -16.28
CA ARG A 196 -7.97 8.27 -16.77
C ARG A 196 -9.14 7.78 -17.62
N GLU A 197 -9.00 6.64 -18.28
CA GLU A 197 -10.05 6.05 -19.12
C GLU A 197 -11.20 5.45 -18.28
N VAL A 198 -10.97 5.24 -16.99
CA VAL A 198 -11.98 4.71 -16.03
C VAL A 198 -12.43 5.74 -14.99
N ILE A 199 -12.00 7.00 -15.12
CA ILE A 199 -12.40 8.12 -14.27
C ILE A 199 -13.21 9.11 -15.10
N ALA A 200 -14.43 9.43 -14.67
CA ALA A 200 -15.32 10.32 -15.44
C ALA A 200 -14.72 11.70 -15.76
N PHE A 201 -14.03 12.31 -14.79
CA PHE A 201 -13.40 13.63 -14.91
C PHE A 201 -11.95 13.58 -14.40
N PRO A 202 -11.01 13.03 -15.17
CA PRO A 202 -9.65 12.85 -14.71
C PRO A 202 -8.92 14.20 -14.63
N VAL A 203 -7.86 14.22 -13.82
CA VAL A 203 -6.91 15.33 -13.74
C VAL A 203 -5.56 14.92 -14.35
N ASN A 204 -4.88 15.88 -14.97
CA ASN A 204 -3.55 15.66 -15.53
C ASN A 204 -2.48 15.63 -14.41
N SER A 205 -1.23 15.35 -14.78
CA SER A 205 -0.10 15.30 -13.83
C SER A 205 0.15 16.64 -13.11
N SER A 206 -0.28 17.76 -13.69
CA SER A 206 -0.23 19.09 -13.07
C SER A 206 -1.45 19.39 -12.17
N GLY A 207 -2.33 18.41 -11.94
CA GLY A 207 -3.53 18.56 -11.10
C GLY A 207 -4.65 19.38 -11.75
N ARG A 208 -4.62 19.59 -13.07
CA ARG A 208 -5.64 20.35 -13.80
C ARG A 208 -6.64 19.42 -14.46
N THR A 209 -7.89 19.85 -14.57
CA THR A 209 -8.95 19.13 -15.29
C THR A 209 -9.35 19.87 -16.56
N SER A 210 -9.89 19.15 -17.56
CA SER A 210 -10.37 19.73 -18.82
C SER A 210 -11.78 20.31 -18.73
N VAL A 211 -12.57 19.94 -17.72
CA VAL A 211 -13.98 20.34 -17.61
C VAL A 211 -14.20 21.68 -16.92
N MET A 212 -13.20 22.22 -16.24
CA MET A 212 -13.27 23.52 -15.58
C MET A 212 -11.89 24.15 -15.40
N THR A 213 -11.86 25.45 -15.14
CA THR A 213 -10.64 26.16 -14.76
C THR A 213 -10.31 25.88 -13.29
N ALA A 214 -9.65 24.76 -13.03
CA ALA A 214 -9.16 24.36 -11.72
C ALA A 214 -7.72 23.81 -11.80
N PRO A 215 -6.84 24.14 -10.82
CA PRO A 215 -7.06 25.13 -9.77
C PRO A 215 -7.16 26.55 -10.33
N SER A 216 -7.83 27.44 -9.59
CA SER A 216 -8.02 28.85 -9.92
C SER A 216 -7.80 29.74 -8.69
N GLY A 217 -7.60 31.04 -8.91
CA GLY A 217 -7.39 32.01 -7.84
C GLY A 217 -8.62 32.17 -6.94
N VAL A 218 -8.39 32.46 -5.67
CA VAL A 218 -9.42 32.77 -4.67
C VAL A 218 -9.51 34.28 -4.44
N SER A 219 -10.68 34.75 -3.98
CA SER A 219 -10.86 36.18 -3.71
C SER A 219 -10.15 36.62 -2.42
N SER A 220 -9.73 37.89 -2.36
CA SER A 220 -9.10 38.46 -1.16
C SER A 220 -10.02 38.42 0.07
N SER A 221 -11.35 38.49 -0.12
CA SER A 221 -12.31 38.35 0.98
C SER A 221 -12.29 36.94 1.59
N GLN A 222 -12.17 35.89 0.76
CA GLN A 222 -12.06 34.51 1.25
C GLN A 222 -10.74 34.27 1.98
N LEU A 223 -9.63 34.80 1.45
CA LEU A 223 -8.33 34.73 2.12
C LEU A 223 -8.39 35.41 3.50
N LYS A 224 -8.97 36.61 3.57
CA LYS A 224 -9.15 37.34 4.83
C LYS A 224 -10.03 36.60 5.82
N GLU A 225 -11.12 35.99 5.36
CA GLU A 225 -12.02 35.18 6.20
C GLU A 225 -11.29 33.99 6.82
N LEU A 226 -10.43 33.32 6.04
CA LEU A 226 -9.61 32.20 6.50
C LEU A 226 -8.36 32.63 7.29
N GLY A 227 -8.09 33.94 7.38
CA GLY A 227 -6.88 34.47 8.02
C GLY A 227 -5.60 34.13 7.26
N LEU A 228 -5.69 33.96 5.94
CA LEU A 228 -4.58 33.58 5.06
C LEU A 228 -4.12 34.77 4.21
N GLU A 229 -2.83 34.75 3.86
CA GLU A 229 -2.20 35.66 2.91
C GLU A 229 -1.36 34.85 1.92
N ILE A 230 -1.38 35.22 0.64
CA ILE A 230 -0.55 34.58 -0.38
C ILE A 230 0.81 35.29 -0.35
N ILE A 231 1.86 34.53 -0.08
CA ILE A 231 3.26 35.00 -0.14
C ILE A 231 3.82 34.52 -1.49
N ASP A 232 4.23 35.43 -2.36
CA ASP A 232 4.97 35.07 -3.58
C ASP A 232 6.41 34.72 -3.18
N GLU A 233 6.84 33.47 -3.40
CA GLU A 233 8.23 33.03 -3.14
C GLU A 233 9.24 33.58 -4.16
N ASP A 234 8.77 34.14 -5.28
CA ASP A 234 9.60 34.72 -6.36
C ASP A 234 9.62 36.28 -6.34
N ALA A 235 9.10 36.91 -5.30
CA ALA A 235 9.11 38.37 -5.13
C ALA A 235 10.34 38.84 -4.33
N ASP A 236 11.55 38.53 -4.82
CA ASP A 236 12.83 39.17 -4.45
C ASP A 236 13.76 39.26 -5.69
#